data_AF-A0A9D9JJL0-F1
#
_entry.id   AF-A0A9D9JJL0-F1
#
_cell.length_a   1.000
_cell.length_b   1.000
_cell.length_c   1.000
_cell.angle_alpha   90.00
_cell.angle_beta   90.00
_cell.angle_gamma   90.00
#
_symmetry.space_group_name_H-M   'P 1'
#
loop_
_entity.id
_entity.type
_entity.pdbx_description
1 polymer ?
#
loop_
_entity_poly.entity_id
_entity_poly.type
_entity_poly.pdbx_seq_one_letter_code
_entity_poly.pdbx_strand_id
1 'polypeptide(L)' 'MSSHQSSREHWFAILESSARLRYGPERTTAITDELRGMADALARLLVEPLDFADEPPFDLLPERQVRA' A
#
# COMPACT_ATOMS: atom_id res chain seq x y z
N MET A 1 21.81 6.32 -12.59
CA MET A 1 20.34 6.39 -12.48
C MET A 1 19.92 5.28 -11.54
N SER A 2 19.37 5.65 -10.39
CA SER A 2 19.28 4.79 -9.20
C SER A 2 18.40 3.56 -9.44
N SER A 3 18.93 2.38 -9.10
CA SER A 3 18.29 1.06 -9.21
C SER A 3 16.87 1.00 -8.64
N HIS A 4 16.58 1.78 -7.60
CA HIS A 4 15.25 1.88 -6.98
C HIS A 4 14.19 2.50 -7.89
N GLN A 5 14.54 3.50 -8.72
CA GLN A 5 13.59 4.11 -9.66
C GLN A 5 13.22 3.12 -10.76
N SER A 6 14.22 2.39 -11.28
CA SER A 6 14.04 1.32 -12.26
C SER A 6 13.15 0.19 -11.71
N SER A 7 13.35 -0.23 -10.45
CA SER A 7 12.50 -1.24 -9.82
C SER A 7 11.05 -0.78 -9.62
N ARG A 8 10.84 0.49 -9.22
CA ARG A 8 9.50 1.06 -9.02
C ARG A 8 8.72 1.11 -10.33
N GLU A 9 9.33 1.62 -11.40
CA GLU A 9 8.71 1.67 -12.73
C GLU A 9 8.37 0.27 -13.26
N HIS A 10 9.26 -0.71 -13.03
CA HIS A 10 9.03 -2.10 -13.40
C HIS A 10 7.76 -2.69 -12.73
N TRP A 11 7.59 -2.47 -11.43
CA TRP A 11 6.40 -2.95 -10.72
C TRP A 11 5.11 -2.27 -11.19
N PHE A 12 5.14 -0.96 -11.47
CA PHE A 12 3.97 -0.28 -12.02
C PHE A 12 3.61 -0.77 -13.42
N ALA A 13 4.60 -1.11 -14.25
CA ALA A 13 4.34 -1.70 -15.56
C ALA A 13 3.65 -3.07 -15.44
N ILE A 14 4.05 -3.90 -14.47
CA ILE A 14 3.39 -5.18 -14.18
C ILE A 14 1.94 -4.96 -13.72
N LEU A 15 1.71 -4.01 -12.82
CA LEU A 15 0.38 -3.70 -12.29
C LEU A 15 -0.53 -3.14 -13.39
N GLU A 16 -0.02 -2.27 -14.26
CA GLU A 16 -0.76 -1.74 -15.41
C GLU A 16 -1.16 -2.86 -16.38
N SER A 17 -0.21 -3.72 -16.76
CA SER A 17 -0.49 -4.87 -17.62
C SER A 17 -1.55 -5.79 -17.02
N SER A 18 -1.44 -6.07 -15.72
CA SER A 18 -2.39 -6.92 -14.98
C SER A 18 -3.80 -6.28 -14.90
N ALA A 19 -3.87 -4.98 -14.62
CA ALA A 19 -5.13 -4.23 -14.56
C ALA A 19 -5.81 -4.21 -15.93
N ARG A 20 -5.04 -4.02 -17.00
CA ARG A 20 -5.56 -4.03 -18.38
C ARG A 20 -6.16 -5.38 -18.75
N LEU A 21 -5.50 -6.48 -18.40
CA LEU A 21 -6.00 -7.83 -18.64
C LEU A 21 -7.30 -8.14 -17.88
N ARG A 22 -7.45 -7.60 -16.67
CA ARG A 22 -8.60 -7.90 -15.80
C ARG A 22 -9.79 -6.96 -15.98
N TYR A 23 -9.54 -5.68 -16.23
CA TYR A 23 -10.56 -4.62 -16.18
C TYR A 23 -10.75 -3.86 -17.49
N GLY A 24 -9.93 -4.14 -18.51
CA GLY A 24 -9.94 -3.42 -19.78
C GLY A 24 -9.22 -2.07 -19.72
N PRO A 25 -8.91 -1.48 -20.89
CA PRO A 25 -8.13 -0.25 -20.99
C PRO A 25 -8.84 0.96 -20.37
N GLU A 26 -10.17 1.01 -20.37
CA GLU A 26 -10.97 2.15 -19.90
C GLU A 26 -10.81 2.38 -18.39
N ARG A 27 -10.61 1.31 -17.62
CA ARG A 27 -10.45 1.36 -16.15
C ARG A 27 -8.99 1.32 -15.70
N THR A 28 -8.07 0.93 -16.60
CA THR A 28 -6.66 0.71 -16.25
C THR A 28 -6.00 1.97 -15.69
N THR A 29 -6.15 3.10 -16.38
CA THR A 29 -5.49 4.37 -16.00
C THR A 29 -5.88 4.80 -14.60
N ALA A 30 -7.19 4.86 -14.31
CA ALA A 30 -7.70 5.25 -12.99
C ALA A 30 -7.16 4.34 -11.87
N ILE A 31 -7.20 3.01 -12.08
CA ILE A 31 -6.69 2.03 -11.10
C ILE A 31 -5.18 2.21 -10.88
N THR A 32 -4.41 2.36 -11.95
CA THR A 32 -2.95 2.52 -11.83
C THR A 32 -2.54 3.83 -11.17
N ASP A 33 -3.30 4.91 -11.38
CA ASP A 33 -3.03 6.20 -10.75
C ASP A 33 -3.36 6.19 -9.26
N GLU A 34 -4.47 5.54 -8.86
CA GLU A 34 -4.77 5.29 -7.44
C GLU A 34 -3.66 4.48 -6.77
N LEU A 35 -3.19 3.40 -7.41
CA LEU A 35 -2.10 2.57 -6.89
C LEU A 35 -0.78 3.34 -6.75
N ARG A 36 -0.47 4.25 -7.68
CA ARG A 36 0.69 5.15 -7.56
C ARG A 36 0.54 6.07 -6.34
N GLY A 37 -0.61 6.70 -6.17
CA GLY A 37 -0.90 7.57 -5.04
C GLY A 37 -0.78 6.83 -3.70
N MET A 38 -1.31 5.62 -3.60
CA MET A 38 -1.17 4.77 -2.42
C MET A 38 0.29 4.41 -2.13
N ALA A 39 1.06 4.02 -3.15
CA ALA A 39 2.47 3.71 -2.98
C ALA A 39 3.29 4.93 -2.51
N ASP A 40 2.96 6.13 -2.99
CA ASP A 40 3.60 7.37 -2.53
C ASP A 40 3.22 7.73 -1.09
N ALA A 41 1.95 7.54 -0.71
CA ALA A 41 1.51 7.71 0.67
C ALA A 41 2.22 6.74 1.62
N LEU A 42 2.32 5.45 1.25
CA LEU A 42 3.05 4.45 2.02
C LEU A 42 4.55 4.76 2.10
N ALA A 43 5.16 5.20 1.00
CA ALA A 43 6.56 5.60 1.02
C ALA A 43 6.82 6.76 1.99
N ARG A 44 5.90 7.74 2.07
CA ARG A 44 5.98 8.84 3.05
C ARG A 44 5.84 8.33 4.49
N LEU A 45 4.83 7.48 4.74
CA LEU A 45 4.59 6.88 6.06
C LEU A 45 5.74 6.01 6.56
N LEU A 46 6.46 5.34 5.66
CA LEU A 46 7.61 4.50 6.02
C LEU A 46 8.92 5.28 6.17
N VAL A 47 8.98 6.51 5.65
CA VAL A 47 10.13 7.41 5.79
C VAL A 47 10.00 8.28 7.04
N GLU A 48 8.78 8.68 7.40
CA GLU A 48 8.50 9.23 8.72
C GLU A 48 8.61 8.10 9.76
N PRO A 49 9.34 8.28 10.87
CA PRO A 49 9.29 7.31 11.95
C PRO A 49 7.85 7.30 12.45
N LEU A 50 7.14 6.20 12.19
CA LEU A 50 5.82 5.96 12.76
C LEU A 50 5.98 6.05 14.28
N ASP A 51 5.51 7.15 14.85
CA ASP A 51 5.49 7.33 16.29
C ASP A 51 4.38 6.44 16.86
N PHE A 52 4.72 5.18 17.06
CA PHE A 52 3.85 4.20 17.71
C PHE A 52 3.79 4.41 19.24
N ALA A 53 4.39 5.49 19.78
CA ALA A 53 4.32 5.78 21.20
C ALA A 53 2.94 6.32 21.62
N ASP A 54 2.19 6.91 20.70
CA ASP A 54 0.85 7.44 20.99
C ASP A 54 -0.24 6.50 20.43
N GLU A 55 -0.59 5.54 21.30
CA GLU A 55 -1.84 4.79 21.33
C GLU A 55 -2.04 3.67 20.26
N PRO A 56 -2.21 2.40 20.68
CA PRO A 56 -2.49 1.32 19.74
C PRO A 56 -3.86 1.53 19.06
N PRO A 57 -3.98 1.36 17.73
CA PRO A 57 -5.21 1.69 16.98
C PRO A 57 -6.35 0.67 17.17
N PHE A 58 -6.21 -0.25 18.12
CA PHE A 58 -7.23 -1.24 18.43
C PHE A 58 -7.34 -1.35 19.94
N ASP A 59 -8.55 -1.11 20.46
CA ASP A 59 -8.96 -1.66 21.74
C ASP A 59 -8.68 -3.16 21.66
N LEU A 60 -7.60 -3.60 22.32
CA LEU A 60 -7.28 -5.00 22.48
C LEU A 60 -8.54 -5.63 23.10
N LEU A 61 -9.19 -6.49 22.32
CA LEU A 61 -10.36 -7.27 22.74
C LEU A 61 -10.17 -7.70 24.18
N PRO A 62 -11.15 -7.46 25.08
CA PRO A 62 -10.98 -7.75 26.48
C PRO A 62 -10.56 -9.21 26.62
N GLU A 63 -9.45 -9.43 27.33
CA GLU A 63 -8.95 -10.77 27.62
C GLU A 63 -10.15 -11.62 28.03
N ARG A 64 -10.46 -12.64 27.24
CA ARG A 64 -11.48 -13.62 27.60
C ARG A 64 -10.99 -14.23 28.89
N GLN A 65 -11.50 -13.75 30.03
CA GLN A 65 -11.26 -14.35 31.33
C GLN A 65 -11.69 -15.81 31.22
N VAL A 66 -10.71 -16.70 31.04
CA VAL A 66 -10.93 -18.13 31.14
C VAL A 66 -11.15 -18.36 32.63
N ARG A 67 -12.42 -18.31 33.04
CA ARG A 67 -12.87 -18.69 34.37
C ARG A 67 -13.47 -20.08 34.28
N ALA A 68 -12.68 -21.08 34.67
CA ALA A 68 -13.04 -22.26 35.47
C ALA A 68 -11.82 -23.18 35.57
#